data_AF-A0A973JZ54-F1
#
_entry.id   AF-A0A973JZ54-F1
#
_cell.length_a   1.000
_cell.length_b   1.000
_cell.length_c   1.000
_cell.angle_alpha   90.00
_cell.angle_beta   90.00
_cell.angle_gamma   90.00
#
_symmetry.space_group_name_H-M   'P 1'
#
loop_
_entity.id
_entity.type
_entity.pdbx_description
1 polymer ?
#
loop_
_entity_poly.entity_id
_entity_poly.type
_entity_poly.pdbx_seq_one_letter_code
_entity_poly.pdbx_strand_id
1 'polypeptide(L)' 'MDDVVYMVRGGSREACQRELDRLCELLGATPTMRPSDGTGRGWVARAVPTPRSEPAAE' A
#
# COMPACT_ATOMS: atom_id res chain seq x y z
N MET A 1 -2.82 -13.04 14.68
CA MET A 1 -3.20 -12.50 13.37
C MET A 1 -2.34 -11.27 13.19
N ASP A 2 -1.33 -11.34 12.33
CA ASP A 2 -0.41 -10.22 12.13
C ASP A 2 -1.13 -9.07 11.41
N ASP A 3 -1.10 -7.87 12.01
CA ASP A 3 -1.64 -6.66 11.40
C ASP A 3 -0.55 -6.04 10.50
N VAL A 4 -0.38 -6.63 9.31
CA VAL A 4 0.64 -6.19 8.35
C VAL A 4 0.11 -4.97 7.58
N VAL A 5 0.84 -3.85 7.65
CA VAL A 5 0.53 -2.64 6.88
C VAL A 5 1.75 -2.22 6.07
N TYR A 6 1.57 -2.07 4.77
CA TYR A 6 2.58 -1.52 3.87
C TYR A 6 2.47 -0.01 3.82
N MET A 7 3.57 0.69 4.07
CA MET A 7 3.67 2.15 3.98
C MET A 7 4.58 2.56 2.83
N VAL A 8 4.06 3.45 1.98
CA VAL A 8 4.79 4.04 0.85
C VAL A 8 5.01 5.51 1.12
N ARG A 9 6.23 6.02 0.83
CA ARG A 9 6.58 7.43 0.94
C ARG A 9 7.17 7.94 -0.37
N GLY A 10 6.76 9.14 -0.78
CA GLY A 10 7.25 9.80 -1.97
C GLY A 10 7.48 11.30 -1.76
N GLY A 11 8.42 11.88 -2.52
CA GLY A 11 8.67 13.33 -2.51
C GLY A 11 7.53 14.16 -3.12
N SER A 12 6.68 13.53 -3.92
CA SER A 12 5.51 14.13 -4.58
C SER A 12 4.31 13.18 -4.52
N ARG A 13 3.11 13.73 -4.70
CA ARG A 13 1.86 12.96 -4.71
C ARG A 13 1.88 11.86 -5.77
N GLU A 14 2.29 12.19 -7.01
CA GLU A 14 2.30 11.20 -8.09
C GLU A 14 3.33 10.09 -7.84
N ALA A 15 4.51 10.43 -7.33
CA ALA A 15 5.55 9.44 -7.01
C ALA A 15 5.07 8.47 -5.92
N CYS A 16 4.37 8.98 -4.90
CA CYS A 16 3.79 8.15 -3.85
C CYS A 16 2.66 7.26 -4.38
N GLN A 17 1.79 7.79 -5.25
CA GLN A 17 0.71 7.00 -5.85
C GLN A 17 1.25 5.89 -6.74
N ARG A 18 2.22 6.18 -7.60
CA ARG A 18 2.81 5.19 -8.53
C ARG A 18 3.40 4.01 -7.78
N GLU A 19 4.12 4.28 -6.69
CA GLU A 19 4.75 3.21 -5.92
C GLU A 19 3.74 2.45 -5.04
N LEU A 20 2.66 3.11 -4.61
CA LEU A 20 1.53 2.43 -3.98
C LEU A 20 0.85 1.47 -4.94
N ASP A 21 0.55 1.92 -6.17
CA ASP A 21 -0.05 1.08 -7.22
C ASP A 21 0.81 -0.15 -7.51
N ARG A 22 2.11 0.08 -7.74
CA ARG A 22 3.07 -1.00 -7.99
C ARG A 22 3.12 -2.00 -6.83
N LEU A 23 3.11 -1.51 -5.59
CA LEU A 23 3.08 -2.38 -4.41
C LEU A 23 1.79 -3.21 -4.35
N CYS A 24 0.65 -2.59 -4.66
CA CYS A 24 -0.64 -3.27 -4.71
C CYS A 24 -0.64 -4.37 -5.79
N GLU A 25 -0.12 -4.10 -6.99
CA GLU A 25 -0.02 -5.09 -8.07
C GLU A 25 0.91 -6.26 -7.71
N LEU A 26 2.10 -5.96 -7.16
CA LEU A 26 3.09 -6.99 -6.85
C LEU A 26 2.68 -7.90 -5.69
N LEU A 27 2.08 -7.31 -4.66
CA LEU A 27 1.76 -8.03 -3.42
C LEU A 27 0.29 -8.45 -3.34
N GLY A 28 -0.55 -8.08 -4.31
CA GLY A 28 -2.01 -8.23 -4.18
C GLY A 28 -2.55 -7.44 -2.99
N ALA A 29 -1.94 -6.31 -2.66
CA ALA A 29 -2.38 -5.47 -1.55
C ALA A 29 -3.51 -4.53 -2.01
N THR A 30 -4.35 -4.09 -1.06
CA THR A 30 -5.38 -3.07 -1.31
C THR A 30 -4.99 -1.77 -0.63
N PRO A 31 -5.03 -0.62 -1.34
CA PRO A 31 -4.73 0.67 -0.74
C PRO A 31 -5.83 1.06 0.26
N THR A 32 -5.45 1.26 1.51
CA THR A 32 -6.35 1.72 2.59
C THR A 32 -6.28 3.21 2.81
N MET A 33 -5.15 3.83 2.45
CA MET A 33 -4.92 5.26 2.59
C MET A 33 -4.28 5.82 1.33
N ARG A 34 -4.97 6.77 0.70
CA ARG A 34 -4.43 7.53 -0.45
C ARG A 34 -3.27 8.43 -0.01
N PRO A 35 -2.38 8.82 -0.94
CA PRO A 35 -1.28 9.73 -0.64
C PRO A 35 -1.76 10.98 0.09
N SER A 36 -1.23 11.20 1.28
CA SER A 36 -1.53 12.33 2.14
C SER A 36 -0.24 12.98 2.62
N ASP A 37 -0.22 14.31 2.65
CA ASP A 37 0.92 15.17 3.04
C ASP A 37 1.04 15.37 4.56
N GLY A 38 0.11 14.82 5.36
CA GLY A 38 -0.02 15.12 6.80
C GLY A 38 1.10 14.66 7.73
N THR A 39 2.26 14.18 7.21
CA THR A 39 3.36 13.61 8.03
C THR A 39 4.74 14.25 7.76
N GLY A 40 4.80 15.49 7.25
CA GLY A 40 6.07 16.24 7.09
C GLY A 40 6.38 16.63 5.64
N ARG A 41 7.68 16.72 5.26
CA ARG A 41 8.10 16.98 3.86
C ARG A 41 7.96 15.72 2.99
N GLY A 42 6.72 15.31 2.70
CA GLY A 42 6.49 14.20 1.79
C GLY A 42 5.09 13.61 1.88
N TRP A 43 4.79 12.81 0.87
CA TRP A 43 3.51 12.14 0.70
C TRP A 43 3.60 10.72 1.24
N VAL A 44 2.59 10.31 2.00
CA VAL A 44 2.50 8.98 2.59
C VAL A 44 1.22 8.30 2.15
N ALA A 45 1.31 7.04 1.74
CA ALA A 45 0.18 6.18 1.45
C ALA A 45 0.31 4.84 2.19
N ARG A 46 -0.81 4.15 2.38
CA ARG A 46 -0.86 2.84 3.05
C ARG A 46 -1.67 1.84 2.26
N ALA A 47 -1.22 0.59 2.30
CA ALA A 47 -1.94 -0.56 1.79
C ALA A 47 -1.88 -1.71 2.80
N VAL A 48 -2.86 -2.59 2.75
CA VAL A 48 -2.86 -3.83 3.52
C VAL A 48 -2.83 -5.01 2.56
N PRO A 49 -2.12 -6.10 2.88
CA PRO A 49 -2.24 -7.32 2.09
C PRO A 49 -3.70 -7.74 2.10
N THR A 50 -4.27 -8.00 0.92
CA THR A 50 -5.52 -8.75 0.91
C THR A 50 -5.15 -10.19 1.27
N PRO A 51 -5.96 -10.88 2.09
CA PRO A 51 -5.86 -12.32 2.14
C PRO A 51 -6.12 -12.78 0.71
N ARG A 52 -5.05 -13.15 0.00
CA ARG A 52 -5.20 -14.01 -1.16
C ARG A 52 -5.91 -15.21 -0.59
N SER A 53 -7.18 -15.42 -0.94
CA SER A 53 -7.79 -16.72 -0.77
C SER A 53 -6.88 -17.67 -1.51
N GLU A 54 -5.95 -18.29 -0.79
CA GLU A 54 -5.30 -19.49 -1.28
C GLU A 54 -6.47 -20.40 -1.66
N PRO A 55 -6.56 -20.91 -2.90
CA PRO A 55 -7.48 -22.00 -3.13
C PRO A 55 -7.10 -23.05 -2.10
N ALA A 56 -8.05 -23.40 -1.22
CA ALA A 56 -7.88 -24.50 -0.31
C ALA A 56 -7.37 -25.67 -1.15
N ALA A 57 -6.13 -26.08 -0.90
CA ALA A 57 -5.61 -27.31 -1.47
C ALA A 57 -6.43 -28.43 -0.82
N GLU A 58 -7.41 -28.93 -1.56
CA GLU A 58 -8.09 -30.21 -1.30
C GLU A 58 -7.58 -31.25 -2.29
#